data_AF-A0A5B9W2N6-F1
#
_entry.id   AF-A0A5B9W2N6-F1
#
_cell.length_a   1.000
_cell.length_b   1.000
_cell.length_c   1.000
_cell.angle_alpha   90.00
_cell.angle_beta   90.00
_cell.angle_gamma   90.00
#
_symmetry.space_group_name_H-M   'P 1'
#
loop_
_entity.id
_entity.type
_entity.pdbx_description
1 polymer ?
#
loop_
_entity_poly.entity_id
_entity_poly.type
_entity_poly.pdbx_seq_one_letter_code
_entity_poly.pdbx_strand_id
1 'polypeptide(L)'
;MAEPGIRPETLQFKPNGRVPNSRFPVLLYRGGVSQAPGAGGDLADAIEATFRRNDWLNNWRELGVYDYYHYHSTTHEALGMARGRITLRLGGEGGTVVELTAGDVLVLPAGTSHNRLACSSDSWMVGGYPEGRDWDLIRDDQVTEAEFRQAIKLIGSLPIPARDPVTGGPMTPWRDAPRTYGIPF
;
A
#
# COMPACT_ATOMS: atom_id res chain seq x y z
N MET A 1 -16.42 -10.15 -25.32
CA MET A 1 -16.20 -8.73 -24.95
C MET A 1 -15.39 -8.76 -23.68
N ALA A 2 -14.21 -8.13 -23.65
CA ALA A 2 -13.39 -8.10 -22.44
C ALA A 2 -14.12 -7.27 -21.38
N GLU A 3 -14.33 -7.84 -20.18
CA GLU A 3 -14.80 -7.10 -19.01
C GLU A 3 -13.92 -5.84 -18.85
N PRO A 4 -14.50 -4.65 -18.60
CA PRO A 4 -13.69 -3.46 -18.35
C PRO A 4 -12.87 -3.72 -17.08
N GLY A 5 -11.57 -3.99 -17.26
CA GLY A 5 -10.67 -4.30 -16.16
C GLY A 5 -10.66 -3.19 -15.11
N ILE A 6 -10.64 -3.58 -13.84
CA ILE A 6 -10.50 -2.68 -12.70
C ILE A 6 -9.26 -1.78 -12.90
N ARG A 7 -9.45 -0.46 -12.76
CA ARG A 7 -8.38 0.55 -12.80
C ARG A 7 -8.25 1.23 -11.45
N PRO A 8 -7.03 1.47 -10.93
CA PRO A 8 -6.87 2.14 -9.66
C PRO A 8 -7.02 3.66 -9.81
N GLU A 9 -7.52 4.30 -8.75
CA GLU A 9 -7.24 5.71 -8.48
C GLU A 9 -5.75 5.85 -8.13
N THR A 10 -5.10 6.92 -8.58
CA THR A 10 -3.67 7.16 -8.33
C THR A 10 -3.46 8.42 -7.51
N LEU A 11 -2.73 8.32 -6.40
CA LEU A 11 -2.39 9.46 -5.54
C LEU A 11 -0.87 9.62 -5.48
N GLN A 12 -0.38 10.78 -5.91
CA GLN A 12 1.05 11.09 -5.94
C GLN A 12 1.41 12.04 -4.80
N PHE A 13 2.42 11.67 -4.01
CA PHE A 13 2.91 12.48 -2.90
C PHE A 13 4.34 12.94 -3.18
N LYS A 14 4.64 14.18 -2.83
CA LYS A 14 6.00 14.73 -2.88
C LYS A 14 6.71 14.49 -1.54
N PRO A 15 8.03 14.45 -1.52
CA PRO A 15 8.80 14.47 -0.28
C PRO A 15 8.39 15.65 0.61
N ASN A 16 8.30 15.43 1.92
CA ASN A 16 7.93 16.45 2.90
C ASN A 16 8.77 16.30 4.18
N GLY A 17 9.71 17.21 4.41
CA GLY A 17 10.64 17.09 5.54
C GLY A 17 11.44 15.78 5.49
N ARG A 18 11.34 14.95 6.53
CA ARG A 18 11.95 13.60 6.59
C ARG A 18 11.02 12.47 6.14
N VAL A 19 9.95 12.81 5.43
CA VAL A 19 9.06 11.86 4.77
C VAL A 19 9.49 11.73 3.31
N PRO A 20 10.06 10.59 2.89
CA PRO A 20 10.52 10.42 1.52
C PRO A 20 9.36 10.44 0.52
N ASN A 21 8.23 9.81 0.86
CA ASN A 21 7.20 9.41 -0.10
C ASN A 21 7.80 8.57 -1.23
N SER A 22 7.15 8.47 -2.39
CA SER A 22 7.66 7.65 -3.49
C SER A 22 7.55 8.34 -4.84
N ARG A 23 8.43 8.00 -5.79
CA ARG A 23 8.24 8.38 -7.20
C ARG A 23 7.04 7.69 -7.82
N PHE A 24 6.63 6.56 -7.24
CA PHE A 24 5.46 5.82 -7.66
C PHE A 24 4.21 6.42 -7.01
N PRO A 25 3.08 6.44 -7.72
CA PRO A 25 1.81 6.78 -7.10
C PRO A 25 1.34 5.65 -6.18
N VAL A 26 0.67 6.00 -5.10
CA VAL A 26 -0.21 5.07 -4.37
C VAL A 26 -1.33 4.65 -5.30
N LEU A 27 -1.69 3.37 -5.28
CA LEU A 27 -2.79 2.82 -6.07
C LEU A 27 -3.94 2.46 -5.14
N LEU A 28 -5.14 2.96 -5.42
CA LEU A 28 -6.35 2.62 -4.67
C LEU A 28 -7.37 1.97 -5.60
N TYR A 29 -7.60 0.69 -5.36
CA TYR A 29 -8.57 -0.13 -6.08
C TYR A 29 -9.87 -0.17 -5.29
N ARG A 30 -10.92 0.46 -5.84
CA ARG A 30 -12.27 0.38 -5.28
C ARG A 30 -12.91 -0.95 -5.63
N GLY A 31 -13.27 -1.74 -4.62
CA GLY A 31 -13.78 -3.10 -4.81
C GLY A 31 -12.82 -4.01 -5.59
N GLY A 32 -11.51 -3.85 -5.38
CA GLY A 32 -10.46 -4.61 -6.07
C GLY A 32 -10.60 -6.12 -5.93
N VAL A 33 -11.08 -6.59 -4.78
CA VAL A 33 -11.38 -7.99 -4.53
C VAL A 33 -12.83 -8.12 -4.11
N SER A 34 -13.57 -9.01 -4.78
CA SER A 34 -14.94 -9.35 -4.44
C SER A 34 -15.09 -10.86 -4.29
N GLN A 35 -16.08 -11.27 -3.49
CA GLN A 35 -16.56 -12.64 -3.49
C GLN A 35 -17.79 -12.75 -4.36
N ALA A 36 -17.88 -13.85 -5.13
CA ALA A 36 -19.11 -14.17 -5.84
C ALA A 36 -20.25 -14.41 -4.82
N PRO A 37 -21.46 -13.88 -5.07
CA PRO A 37 -22.61 -14.15 -4.21
C PRO A 37 -22.81 -15.66 -4.01
N GLY A 38 -22.88 -16.11 -2.76
CA GLY A 38 -23.08 -17.52 -2.41
C GLY A 38 -21.81 -18.39 -2.43
N ALA A 39 -20.65 -17.85 -2.76
CA ALA A 39 -19.38 -18.50 -2.46
C ALA A 39 -19.19 -18.50 -0.95
N GLY A 40 -19.29 -19.67 -0.31
CA GLY A 40 -18.94 -19.79 1.11
C GLY A 40 -17.50 -19.35 1.36
N GLY A 41 -17.25 -18.60 2.44
CA GLY A 41 -15.93 -18.09 2.84
C GLY A 41 -15.95 -16.62 3.23
N ASP A 42 -14.90 -16.13 3.90
CA ASP A 42 -14.76 -14.71 4.27
C ASP A 42 -13.95 -13.93 3.22
N LEU A 43 -14.21 -12.64 3.08
CA LEU A 43 -13.53 -11.78 2.10
C LEU A 43 -12.02 -11.71 2.37
N ALA A 44 -11.60 -11.86 3.64
CA ALA A 44 -10.20 -12.00 4.01
C ALA A 44 -9.50 -13.16 3.27
N ASP A 45 -10.17 -14.31 3.12
CA ASP A 45 -9.60 -15.46 2.41
C ASP A 45 -9.45 -15.16 0.91
N ALA A 46 -10.42 -14.46 0.31
CA ALA A 46 -10.36 -14.07 -1.08
C ALA A 46 -9.26 -13.04 -1.36
N ILE A 47 -9.06 -12.09 -0.45
CA ILE A 47 -7.99 -11.09 -0.53
C ILE A 47 -6.63 -11.78 -0.41
N GLU A 48 -6.42 -12.60 0.63
CA GLU A 48 -5.15 -13.29 0.83
C GLU A 48 -4.84 -14.22 -0.35
N ALA A 49 -5.82 -15.00 -0.82
CA ALA A 49 -5.64 -15.86 -1.99
C ALA A 49 -5.28 -15.04 -3.24
N THR A 50 -5.81 -13.83 -3.39
CA THR A 50 -5.50 -12.95 -4.51
C THR A 50 -4.09 -12.38 -4.42
N PHE A 51 -3.69 -11.89 -3.25
CA PHE A 51 -2.32 -11.43 -3.01
C PHE A 51 -1.32 -12.56 -3.26
N ARG A 52 -1.56 -13.75 -2.70
CA ARG A 52 -0.68 -14.91 -2.88
C ARG A 52 -0.54 -15.37 -4.33
N ARG A 53 -1.64 -15.43 -5.09
CA ARG A 53 -1.59 -15.74 -6.53
C ARG A 53 -0.75 -14.74 -7.31
N ASN A 54 -0.69 -13.50 -6.85
CA ASN A 54 0.01 -12.41 -7.49
C ASN A 54 1.40 -12.16 -6.89
N ASP A 55 1.91 -13.08 -6.06
CA ASP A 55 3.24 -13.02 -5.42
C ASP A 55 3.40 -11.88 -4.40
N TRP A 56 2.30 -11.48 -3.76
CA TRP A 56 2.28 -10.62 -2.59
C TRP A 56 2.05 -11.51 -1.35
N LEU A 57 3.13 -11.90 -0.71
CA LEU A 57 3.18 -12.91 0.35
C LEU A 57 3.40 -12.25 1.71
N ASN A 58 3.89 -13.04 2.69
CA ASN A 58 4.09 -12.63 4.08
C ASN A 58 2.83 -11.95 4.66
N ASN A 59 1.67 -12.56 4.36
CA ASN A 59 0.38 -11.99 4.67
C ASN A 59 0.07 -12.11 6.16
N TRP A 60 -0.53 -11.06 6.71
CA TRP A 60 -1.09 -11.02 8.05
C TRP A 60 -2.58 -10.66 7.98
N ARG A 61 -3.31 -10.90 9.08
CA ARG A 61 -4.74 -10.60 9.20
C ARG A 61 -5.02 -9.88 10.50
N GLU A 62 -5.20 -8.58 10.44
CA GLU A 62 -5.44 -7.71 11.59
C GLU A 62 -5.87 -6.31 11.11
N LEU A 63 -6.03 -5.33 12.00
CA LEU A 63 -6.18 -3.94 11.57
C LEU A 63 -4.91 -3.43 10.88
N GLY A 64 -3.75 -3.78 11.43
CA GLY A 64 -2.42 -3.69 10.79
C GLY A 64 -1.89 -2.30 10.44
N VAL A 65 -2.64 -1.21 10.69
CA VAL A 65 -2.17 0.16 10.42
C VAL A 65 -2.17 1.00 11.71
N TYR A 66 -1.00 1.54 12.05
CA TYR A 66 -0.80 2.35 13.26
C TYR A 66 -1.43 3.74 13.15
N ASP A 67 -1.74 4.36 14.29
CA ASP A 67 -2.37 5.69 14.38
C ASP A 67 -1.39 6.87 14.36
N TYR A 68 -0.09 6.59 14.37
CA TYR A 68 0.98 7.57 14.16
C TYR A 68 1.56 7.48 12.75
N TYR A 69 2.14 8.58 12.26
CA TYR A 69 2.79 8.60 10.95
C TYR A 69 3.98 7.65 10.89
N HIS A 70 3.96 6.76 9.90
CA HIS A 70 5.04 5.84 9.62
C HIS A 70 5.13 5.50 8.14
N TYR A 71 6.30 5.03 7.72
CA TYR A 71 6.53 4.44 6.41
C TYR A 71 7.47 3.24 6.50
N HIS A 72 7.50 2.48 5.40
CA HIS A 72 8.40 1.35 5.17
C HIS A 72 9.44 1.71 4.12
N SER A 73 10.71 1.40 4.35
CA SER A 73 11.80 1.63 3.41
C SER A 73 12.30 0.35 2.73
N THR A 74 12.01 -0.82 3.29
CA THR A 74 12.51 -2.12 2.78
C THR A 74 11.56 -2.85 1.84
N THR A 75 10.30 -2.43 1.75
CA THR A 75 9.29 -3.08 0.89
C THR A 75 8.15 -2.15 0.49
N HIS A 76 7.48 -2.49 -0.61
CA HIS A 76 6.15 -1.99 -0.93
C HIS A 76 5.10 -2.79 -0.16
N GLU A 77 3.92 -2.24 0.03
CA GLU A 77 2.87 -2.85 0.83
C GLU A 77 1.53 -2.83 0.10
N ALA A 78 0.78 -3.93 0.19
CA ALA A 78 -0.61 -4.01 -0.21
C ALA A 78 -1.48 -4.24 1.02
N LEU A 79 -2.54 -3.46 1.14
CA LEU A 79 -3.52 -3.50 2.23
C LEU A 79 -4.91 -3.74 1.63
N GLY A 80 -5.50 -4.90 1.87
CA GLY A 80 -6.86 -5.22 1.45
C GLY A 80 -7.85 -5.16 2.61
N MET A 81 -8.90 -4.37 2.49
CA MET A 81 -9.94 -4.25 3.52
C MET A 81 -10.89 -5.44 3.43
N ALA A 82 -10.93 -6.29 4.45
CA ALA A 82 -11.79 -7.48 4.46
C ALA A 82 -13.17 -7.19 5.05
N ARG A 83 -13.26 -6.36 6.10
CA ARG A 83 -14.51 -6.06 6.82
C ARG A 83 -14.47 -4.67 7.41
N GLY A 84 -15.63 -4.03 7.57
CA GLY A 84 -15.72 -2.70 8.18
C GLY A 84 -15.19 -1.58 7.26
N ARG A 85 -14.67 -0.51 7.89
CA ARG A 85 -14.07 0.64 7.19
C ARG A 85 -12.90 1.24 7.98
N ILE A 86 -11.90 1.75 7.28
CA ILE A 86 -10.76 2.47 7.87
C ILE A 86 -10.52 3.78 7.14
N THR A 87 -10.25 4.85 7.90
CA THR A 87 -9.83 6.15 7.37
C THR A 87 -8.35 6.31 7.60
N LEU A 88 -7.59 6.49 6.52
CA LEU A 88 -6.15 6.68 6.52
C LEU A 88 -5.80 8.09 6.03
N ARG A 89 -4.73 8.66 6.56
CA ARG A 89 -4.02 9.77 5.93
C ARG A 89 -2.77 9.24 5.25
N LEU A 90 -2.53 9.69 4.02
CA LEU A 90 -1.44 9.27 3.15
C LEU A 90 -0.59 10.49 2.76
N GLY A 91 0.73 10.30 2.70
CA GLY A 91 1.71 11.33 2.34
C GLY A 91 2.34 12.07 3.52
N GLY A 92 2.05 11.69 4.76
CA GLY A 92 2.50 12.37 5.98
C GLY A 92 1.60 13.54 6.40
N GLU A 93 2.15 14.45 7.21
CA GLU A 93 1.41 15.64 7.67
C GLU A 93 0.92 16.51 6.50
N GLY A 94 -0.35 16.95 6.56
CA GLY A 94 -1.00 17.68 5.47
C GLY A 94 -1.37 16.82 4.25
N GLY A 95 -1.16 15.50 4.35
CA GLY A 95 -1.47 14.53 3.29
C GLY A 95 -2.96 14.32 3.02
N THR A 96 -3.25 13.46 2.05
CA THR A 96 -4.62 13.15 1.60
C THR A 96 -5.27 12.15 2.54
N VAL A 97 -6.53 12.42 2.92
CA VAL A 97 -7.35 11.48 3.70
C VAL A 97 -8.17 10.62 2.75
N VAL A 98 -8.11 9.30 2.93
CA VAL A 98 -8.90 8.32 2.19
C VAL A 98 -9.63 7.41 3.15
N GLU A 99 -10.84 6.98 2.77
CA GLU A 99 -11.55 5.91 3.45
C GLU A 99 -11.50 4.65 2.58
N LEU A 100 -11.23 3.49 3.19
CA LEU A 100 -11.31 2.18 2.57
C LEU A 100 -12.48 1.42 3.19
N THR A 101 -13.21 0.70 2.36
CA THR A 101 -14.30 -0.20 2.78
C THR A 101 -14.05 -1.61 2.26
N ALA A 102 -14.80 -2.60 2.78
CA ALA A 102 -14.62 -4.00 2.43
C ALA A 102 -14.53 -4.23 0.90
N GLY A 103 -13.45 -4.90 0.46
CA GLY A 103 -13.11 -5.18 -0.93
C GLY A 103 -12.13 -4.19 -1.55
N ASP A 104 -11.94 -3.01 -0.95
CA ASP A 104 -10.94 -2.05 -1.40
C ASP A 104 -9.52 -2.57 -1.14
N VAL A 105 -8.61 -2.27 -2.07
CA VAL A 105 -7.17 -2.58 -1.94
C VAL A 105 -6.35 -1.32 -2.15
N LEU A 106 -5.47 -1.02 -1.21
CA LEU A 106 -4.51 0.07 -1.28
C LEU A 106 -3.10 -0.50 -1.47
N VAL A 107 -2.36 0.03 -2.46
CA VAL A 107 -0.97 -0.36 -2.73
C VAL A 107 -0.08 0.85 -2.46
N LEU A 108 0.73 0.73 -1.42
CA LEU A 108 1.63 1.73 -0.91
C LEU A 108 3.05 1.45 -1.44
N PRO A 109 3.60 2.30 -2.31
CA PRO A 109 5.01 2.22 -2.62
C PRO A 109 5.85 2.60 -1.39
N ALA A 110 7.08 2.09 -1.34
CA ALA A 110 7.96 2.30 -0.21
C ALA A 110 8.25 3.80 -0.04
N GLY A 111 8.32 4.24 1.21
CA GLY A 111 8.48 5.64 1.60
C GLY A 111 7.18 6.42 1.77
N THR A 112 6.03 5.92 1.30
CA THR A 112 4.74 6.58 1.53
C THR A 112 4.40 6.58 3.02
N SER A 113 4.46 7.75 3.64
CA SER A 113 4.00 7.91 5.03
C SER A 113 2.49 7.77 5.09
N HIS A 114 2.02 7.02 6.08
CA HIS A 114 0.61 6.83 6.30
C HIS A 114 0.31 6.61 7.79
N ASN A 115 -0.94 6.89 8.17
CA ASN A 115 -1.46 6.56 9.50
C ASN A 115 -2.97 6.42 9.50
N ARG A 116 -3.47 5.67 10.48
CA ARG A 116 -4.89 5.51 10.76
C ARG A 116 -5.44 6.71 11.52
N LEU A 117 -6.54 7.28 11.02
CA LEU A 117 -7.29 8.35 11.68
C LEU A 117 -8.53 7.83 12.40
N ALA A 118 -9.23 6.87 11.80
CA ALA A 118 -10.44 6.27 12.33
C ALA A 118 -10.65 4.87 11.76
N CYS A 119 -11.41 4.04 12.45
CA CYS A 119 -11.86 2.74 11.93
C CYS A 119 -13.17 2.31 12.60
N SER A 120 -13.95 1.45 11.95
CA SER A 120 -15.08 0.77 12.61
C SER A 120 -14.59 -0.32 13.56
N SER A 121 -15.43 -0.73 14.52
CA SER A 121 -15.07 -1.73 15.55
C SER A 121 -14.82 -3.13 14.99
N ASP A 122 -15.31 -3.42 13.79
CA ASP A 122 -15.18 -4.67 13.06
C ASP A 122 -14.13 -4.60 11.93
N SER A 123 -13.30 -3.55 11.93
CA SER A 123 -12.28 -3.34 10.89
C SER A 123 -11.27 -4.47 10.89
N TRP A 124 -11.09 -5.07 9.72
CA TRP A 124 -10.18 -6.19 9.52
C TRP A 124 -9.55 -6.09 8.14
N MET A 125 -8.23 -6.21 8.08
CA MET A 125 -7.44 -6.07 6.85
C MET A 125 -6.55 -7.30 6.63
N VAL A 126 -6.08 -7.43 5.39
CA VAL A 126 -5.04 -8.37 5.00
C VAL A 126 -3.89 -7.57 4.42
N GLY A 127 -2.70 -7.74 4.98
CA GLY A 127 -1.46 -7.18 4.43
C GLY A 127 -0.79 -8.13 3.45
N GLY A 128 0.09 -7.59 2.61
CA GLY A 128 0.93 -8.38 1.74
C GLY A 128 2.12 -7.59 1.21
N TYR A 129 3.23 -8.29 1.00
CA TYR A 129 4.50 -7.70 0.56
C TYR A 129 5.01 -8.44 -0.68
N PRO A 130 5.52 -7.75 -1.71
CA PRO A 130 6.03 -8.39 -2.93
C PRO A 130 7.09 -9.43 -2.58
N GLU A 131 6.99 -10.62 -3.16
CA GLU A 131 7.92 -11.75 -2.98
C GLU A 131 8.05 -12.20 -1.51
N GLY A 132 7.17 -11.73 -0.61
CA GLY A 132 7.24 -12.01 0.83
C GLY A 132 8.35 -11.28 1.58
N ARG A 133 8.78 -10.11 1.09
CA ARG A 133 9.77 -9.27 1.78
C ARG A 133 9.35 -8.92 3.21
N ASP A 134 10.37 -8.73 4.05
CA ASP A 134 10.20 -8.15 5.39
C ASP A 134 10.08 -6.62 5.32
N TRP A 135 9.37 -6.07 6.31
CA TRP A 135 9.16 -4.65 6.49
C TRP A 135 9.92 -4.13 7.71
N ASP A 136 10.57 -2.98 7.57
CA ASP A 136 10.99 -2.12 8.68
C ASP A 136 9.83 -1.21 9.10
N LEU A 137 9.95 -0.44 10.17
CA LEU A 137 8.95 0.58 10.51
C LEU A 137 9.67 1.85 10.93
N ILE A 138 9.48 2.93 10.16
CA ILE A 138 10.12 4.21 10.42
C ILE A 138 9.04 5.23 10.76
N ARG A 139 9.15 5.84 11.93
CA ARG A 139 8.26 6.91 12.37
C ARG A 139 8.76 8.28 11.94
N ASP A 140 7.88 9.06 11.31
CA ASP A 140 8.21 10.38 10.75
C ASP A 140 8.80 11.33 11.80
N ASP A 141 8.32 11.25 13.05
CA ASP A 141 8.70 12.12 14.16
C ASP A 141 9.98 11.68 14.90
N GLN A 142 10.50 10.49 14.60
CA GLN A 142 11.65 9.90 15.31
C GLN A 142 12.86 9.66 14.41
N VAL A 143 12.70 9.78 13.09
CA VAL A 143 13.75 9.48 12.12
C VAL A 143 14.87 10.54 12.15
N THR A 144 16.10 10.08 12.33
CA THR A 144 17.31 10.91 12.23
C THR A 144 17.64 11.21 10.77
N GLU A 145 18.48 12.22 10.54
CA GLU A 145 18.98 12.54 9.19
C GLU A 145 19.72 11.35 8.53
N ALA A 146 20.49 10.60 9.32
CA ALA A 146 21.24 9.44 8.82
C ALA A 146 20.30 8.30 8.39
N GLU A 147 19.29 7.99 9.22
CA GLU A 147 18.27 6.98 8.90
C GLU A 147 17.44 7.39 7.69
N PHE A 148 17.04 8.67 7.59
CA PHE A 148 16.33 9.20 6.44
C PHE A 148 17.11 9.00 5.13
N ARG A 149 18.41 9.32 5.13
CA ARG A 149 19.29 9.09 3.96
C ARG A 149 19.42 7.60 3.63
N GLN A 150 19.46 6.73 4.64
CA GLN A 150 19.49 5.29 4.43
C GLN A 150 18.17 4.78 3.83
N ALA A 151 17.04 5.25 4.35
CA ALA A 151 15.71 4.90 3.86
C ALA A 151 15.55 5.29 2.38
N ILE A 152 15.97 6.49 1.97
CA ILE A 152 15.92 6.92 0.56
C ILE A 152 16.70 5.96 -0.35
N LYS A 153 17.89 5.50 0.08
CA LYS A 153 18.69 4.55 -0.71
C LYS A 153 17.98 3.20 -0.84
N LEU A 154 17.41 2.69 0.26
CA LEU A 154 16.66 1.44 0.26
C LEU A 154 15.45 1.54 -0.67
N ILE A 155 14.61 2.57 -0.48
CA ILE A 155 13.43 2.85 -1.32
C ILE A 155 13.81 2.92 -2.79
N GLY A 156 14.88 3.65 -3.13
CA GLY A 156 15.34 3.79 -4.52
C GLY A 156 15.89 2.51 -5.15
N SER A 157 16.28 1.52 -4.33
CA SER A 157 16.81 0.23 -4.78
C SER A 157 15.74 -0.84 -4.99
N LEU A 158 14.51 -0.62 -4.50
CA LEU A 158 13.45 -1.61 -4.60
C LEU A 158 12.97 -1.79 -6.04
N PRO A 159 12.81 -3.04 -6.51
CA PRO A 159 12.29 -3.31 -7.83
C PRO A 159 10.80 -2.97 -7.91
N ILE A 160 10.33 -2.63 -9.11
CA ILE A 160 8.89 -2.64 -9.40
C ILE A 160 8.43 -4.11 -9.33
N PRO A 161 7.40 -4.45 -8.52
CA PRO A 161 6.86 -5.81 -8.47
C PRO A 161 6.45 -6.30 -9.85
N ALA A 162 6.68 -7.58 -10.12
CA ALA A 162 6.37 -8.16 -11.43
C ALA A 162 4.86 -8.15 -11.72
N ARG A 163 4.04 -8.28 -10.68
CA ARG A 163 2.59 -8.38 -10.75
C ARG A 163 1.90 -7.42 -9.81
N ASP A 164 0.81 -6.85 -10.28
CA ASP A 164 -0.13 -6.08 -9.49
C ASP A 164 -0.91 -6.99 -8.54
N PRO A 165 -1.07 -6.60 -7.25
CA PRO A 165 -1.67 -7.47 -6.24
C PRO A 165 -3.14 -7.78 -6.51
N VAL A 166 -3.84 -6.93 -7.28
CA VAL A 166 -5.25 -7.10 -7.61
C VAL A 166 -5.42 -7.79 -8.95
N THR A 167 -4.81 -7.25 -9.99
CA THR A 167 -5.06 -7.68 -11.37
C THR A 167 -4.14 -8.82 -11.84
N GLY A 168 -3.01 -9.06 -11.15
CA GLY A 168 -1.99 -10.03 -11.56
C GLY A 168 -1.21 -9.67 -12.83
N GLY A 169 -1.57 -8.55 -13.47
CA GLY A 169 -0.90 -7.95 -14.62
C GLY A 169 0.31 -7.12 -14.22
N PRO A 170 0.99 -6.46 -15.17
CA PRO A 170 2.12 -5.60 -14.86
C PRO A 170 1.68 -4.38 -14.03
N MET A 171 2.57 -3.88 -13.16
CA MET A 171 2.42 -2.62 -12.41
C MET A 171 2.51 -1.39 -13.35
N THR A 172 1.60 -1.28 -14.32
CA THR A 172 1.63 -0.25 -15.38
C THR A 172 1.75 1.17 -14.82
N PRO A 173 0.96 1.59 -13.80
CA PRO A 173 1.10 2.94 -13.24
C PRO A 173 2.50 3.23 -12.69
N TRP A 174 3.22 2.23 -12.20
CA TRP A 174 4.58 2.39 -11.67
C TRP A 174 5.65 2.29 -12.76
N ARG A 175 5.40 1.50 -13.80
CA ARG A 175 6.28 1.42 -14.97
C ARG A 175 6.29 2.71 -15.78
N ASP A 176 5.15 3.39 -15.84
CA ASP A 176 4.98 4.66 -16.55
C ASP A 176 5.41 5.86 -15.70
N ALA A 177 5.64 5.66 -14.40
CA ALA A 177 6.08 6.72 -13.50
C ALA A 177 7.52 7.20 -13.85
N PRO A 178 7.83 8.49 -13.65
CA PRO A 178 9.16 9.04 -13.92
C PRO A 178 10.27 8.24 -13.23
N ARG A 179 11.40 8.08 -13.94
CA ARG A 179 12.57 7.34 -13.42
C ARG A 179 13.28 8.06 -12.28
N THR A 180 13.16 9.39 -12.22
CA THR A 180 13.83 10.21 -11.21
C THR A 180 12.91 10.53 -10.04
N TYR A 181 13.42 10.26 -8.85
CA TYR A 181 12.82 10.66 -7.59
C TYR A 181 13.14 12.14 -7.38
N GLY A 182 12.11 12.96 -7.12
CA GLY A 182 12.27 14.42 -6.95
C GLY A 182 12.99 14.85 -5.66
N ILE A 183 13.78 13.97 -5.04
CA ILE A 183 14.65 14.30 -3.92
C ILE A 183 16.05 14.58 -4.48
N PRO A 184 16.57 15.82 -4.36
CA PRO A 184 17.98 16.08 -4.64
C PRO A 184 18.84 15.34 -3.61
N PHE A 185 19.79 14.54 -4.09
CA PHE A 185 20.80 13.85 -3.27
C PHE A 185 21.93 14.79 -2.86
#